data_AF-A0A1I8J6N2-F1
#
_entry.id   AF-A0A1I8J6N2-F1
#
_cell.length_a   1.000
_cell.length_b   1.000
_cell.length_c   1.000
_cell.angle_alpha   90.00
_cell.angle_beta   90.00
_cell.angle_gamma   90.00
#
_symmetry.space_group_name_H-M   'P 1'
#
loop_
_entity.id
_entity.type
_entity.pdbx_description
1 polymer ?
#
loop_
_entity_poly.entity_id
_entity_poly.type
_entity_poly.pdbx_seq_one_letter_code
_entity_poly.pdbx_strand_id
1 'polypeptide(L)'
;MRTLLAIAACCSIFMAHAIEKDCKCYQFQSSRSKKFGQFKSPMFPRPYPLAISCMLYVFVADQGEIVRLQFEHFELKPRIHG
;
A
#
# COMPACT_ATOMS: atom_id res chain seq x y z
N MET A 1 32.25 14.19 23.46
CA MET A 1 31.40 14.77 22.40
C MET A 1 31.77 14.13 21.05
N ARG A 2 31.28 12.92 20.76
CA ARG A 2 31.39 12.18 19.48
C ARG A 2 30.95 10.72 19.72
N THR A 3 29.64 10.46 19.85
CA THR A 3 29.03 9.09 19.75
C THR A 3 27.49 9.15 19.88
N LEU A 4 26.83 10.10 19.21
CA LEU A 4 25.36 10.18 19.12
C LEU A 4 24.84 10.04 17.69
N LEU A 5 25.62 9.46 16.77
CA LEU A 5 25.25 9.31 15.36
C LEU A 5 24.82 7.88 14.97
N ALA A 6 24.92 6.89 15.88
CA ALA A 6 24.64 5.49 15.54
C ALA A 6 23.17 5.06 15.73
N ILE A 7 22.31 5.89 16.31
CA ILE A 7 20.90 5.52 16.59
C ILE A 7 19.97 5.87 15.41
N ALA A 8 20.37 6.80 14.54
CA ALA A 8 19.55 7.26 13.41
C ALA A 8 19.58 6.32 12.18
N ALA A 9 20.47 5.32 12.15
CA ALA A 9 20.58 4.41 11.02
C ALA A 9 19.68 3.17 11.14
N CYS A 10 19.27 2.77 12.35
CA CYS A 10 18.48 1.55 12.50
C CYS A 10 17.03 1.75 12.06
N CYS A 11 16.41 2.89 12.37
CA CYS A 11 14.99 3.13 12.06
C CYS A 11 14.72 3.32 10.55
N SER A 12 15.71 3.80 9.79
CA SER A 12 15.56 4.10 8.36
C SER A 12 15.61 2.86 7.45
N ILE A 13 16.06 1.72 7.96
CA ILE A 13 16.37 0.52 7.14
C ILE A 13 15.27 -0.55 7.25
N PHE A 14 14.45 -0.53 8.31
CA PHE A 14 13.51 -1.62 8.62
C PHE A 14 12.15 -1.58 7.89
N MET A 15 11.86 -0.57 7.06
CA MET A 15 10.60 -0.50 6.29
C MET A 15 10.77 -0.61 4.76
N ALA A 16 11.95 -0.99 4.28
CA ALA A 16 12.22 -1.09 2.84
C ALA A 16 12.40 -2.54 2.33
N HIS A 17 12.21 -3.56 3.17
CA HIS A 17 12.64 -4.94 2.89
C HIS A 17 11.47 -5.92 2.68
N ALA A 18 10.60 -5.68 1.68
CA ALA A 18 9.88 -6.72 0.91
C ALA A 18 8.83 -6.13 -0.06
N ILE A 19 9.17 -5.12 -0.87
CA ILE A 19 8.34 -4.77 -2.03
C ILE A 19 8.97 -5.47 -3.22
N GLU A 20 8.27 -6.45 -3.78
CA GLU A 20 8.69 -7.16 -4.99
C GLU A 20 8.99 -6.14 -6.10
N LYS A 21 10.13 -6.32 -6.77
CA LYS A 21 10.79 -5.28 -7.57
C LYS A 21 9.97 -4.75 -8.77
N ASP A 22 8.81 -5.36 -9.07
CA ASP A 22 7.95 -5.04 -10.22
C ASP A 22 6.47 -4.74 -9.88
N CYS A 23 6.12 -4.52 -8.60
CA CYS A 23 4.73 -4.17 -8.24
C CYS A 23 4.38 -2.72 -8.63
N LYS A 24 3.22 -2.53 -9.27
CA LYS A 24 2.65 -1.18 -9.45
C LYS A 24 2.09 -0.68 -8.12
N CYS A 25 2.68 0.39 -7.58
CA CYS A 25 2.28 0.96 -6.29
C CYS A 25 1.21 2.05 -6.44
N TYR A 26 0.14 1.96 -5.66
CA TYR A 26 -0.95 2.93 -5.57
C TYR A 26 -1.05 3.44 -4.14
N GLN A 27 -0.60 4.67 -3.90
CA GLN A 27 -0.58 5.27 -2.57
C GLN A 27 -1.74 6.25 -2.36
N PHE A 28 -2.41 6.10 -1.22
CA PHE A 28 -3.47 6.97 -0.73
C PHE A 28 -3.02 7.55 0.61
N GLN A 29 -2.74 8.84 0.64
CA GLN A 29 -2.32 9.53 1.85
C GLN A 29 -3.39 10.51 2.31
N SER A 30 -3.69 10.48 3.60
CA SER A 30 -4.55 11.46 4.25
C SER A 30 -3.88 12.84 4.24
N SER A 31 -4.69 13.87 4.02
CA SER A 31 -4.26 15.28 4.12
C SER A 31 -5.39 16.14 4.64
N ARG A 32 -5.10 17.41 4.98
CA ARG A 32 -6.14 18.37 5.41
C ARG A 32 -7.31 18.50 4.43
N SER A 33 -7.06 18.33 3.13
CA SER A 33 -8.08 18.44 2.08
C SER A 33 -8.59 17.09 1.55
N LYS A 34 -7.99 15.97 1.96
CA LYS A 34 -8.34 14.63 1.49
C LYS A 34 -8.33 13.63 2.64
N LYS A 35 -9.49 13.42 3.24
CA LYS A 35 -9.69 12.49 4.38
C LYS A 35 -10.34 11.16 4.01
N PHE A 36 -10.95 11.08 2.83
CA PHE A 36 -11.61 9.89 2.32
C PHE A 36 -11.44 9.81 0.80
N GLY A 37 -11.73 8.64 0.24
CA GLY A 37 -11.69 8.42 -1.20
C GLY A 37 -12.14 7.00 -1.55
N GLN A 38 -12.21 6.75 -2.85
CA GLN A 38 -12.47 5.41 -3.39
C GLN A 38 -11.20 4.88 -4.05
N PHE A 39 -10.96 3.59 -3.93
CA PHE A 39 -9.95 2.87 -4.68
C PHE A 39 -10.62 1.75 -5.47
N LYS A 40 -10.09 1.48 -6.66
CA LYS A 40 -10.62 0.46 -7.58
C LYS A 40 -9.46 -0.29 -8.21
N SER A 41 -9.72 -1.54 -8.60
CA SER A 41 -8.82 -2.26 -9.49
C SER A 41 -8.77 -1.55 -10.86
N PRO A 42 -7.63 -1.60 -11.57
CA PRO A 42 -7.57 -1.18 -12.96
C PRO A 42 -8.70 -1.80 -13.78
N MET A 43 -9.35 -0.96 -14.58
CA MET A 43 -10.47 -1.31 -15.47
C MET A 43 -11.80 -1.69 -14.80
N PHE A 44 -11.93 -1.66 -13.47
CA PHE A 44 -13.24 -1.86 -12.82
C PHE A 44 -14.33 -0.98 -13.47
N PRO A 45 -15.51 -1.53 -13.82
CA PRO A 45 -16.06 -2.83 -13.41
C PRO A 45 -15.66 -4.02 -14.29
N ARG A 46 -14.82 -3.84 -15.30
CA ARG A 46 -14.31 -4.96 -16.09
C ARG A 46 -13.33 -5.82 -15.26
N PRO A 47 -13.19 -7.11 -15.59
CA PRO A 47 -12.20 -7.98 -14.96
C PRO A 47 -10.80 -7.39 -15.03
N TYR A 48 -10.03 -7.64 -13.99
CA TYR A 48 -8.63 -7.24 -13.91
C TYR A 48 -7.80 -7.88 -15.04
N PRO A 49 -6.91 -7.14 -15.74
CA PRO A 49 -6.13 -7.70 -16.83
C PRO A 49 -5.23 -8.84 -16.36
N LEU A 50 -5.10 -9.90 -17.17
CA LEU A 50 -4.24 -11.05 -16.86
C LEU A 50 -2.74 -10.70 -16.78
N ALA A 51 -2.33 -9.61 -17.44
CA ALA A 51 -0.93 -9.22 -17.61
C ALA A 51 -0.37 -8.36 -16.47
N ILE A 52 -1.06 -8.21 -15.35
CA ILE A 52 -0.49 -7.51 -14.19
C ILE A 52 -0.02 -8.55 -13.17
N SER A 53 1.31 -8.59 -12.99
CA SER A 53 1.99 -9.49 -12.06
C SER A 53 1.75 -9.12 -10.60
N CYS A 54 1.79 -7.82 -10.28
CA CYS A 54 1.62 -7.34 -8.91
C CYS A 54 1.09 -5.89 -8.84
N MET A 55 0.18 -5.65 -7.88
CA MET A 55 -0.21 -4.31 -7.44
C MET A 55 -0.14 -4.21 -5.93
N LEU A 56 0.39 -3.09 -5.45
CA LEU A 56 0.49 -2.78 -4.05
C LEU A 56 -0.33 -1.53 -3.74
N TYR A 57 -1.38 -1.67 -2.94
CA TYR A 57 -2.15 -0.53 -2.43
C TYR A 57 -1.62 -0.14 -1.05
N VAL A 58 -1.23 1.12 -0.89
CA VAL A 58 -0.68 1.66 0.36
C VAL A 58 -1.60 2.76 0.86
N PHE A 59 -2.14 2.62 2.07
CA PHE A 59 -3.00 3.61 2.71
C PHE A 59 -2.30 4.19 3.93
N VAL A 60 -2.07 5.50 3.93
CA VAL A 60 -1.32 6.21 4.97
C VAL A 60 -2.23 7.23 5.65
N ALA A 61 -2.54 6.98 6.93
CA ALA A 61 -3.27 7.91 7.79
C ALA A 61 -2.35 9.02 8.33
N ASP A 62 -2.93 10.17 8.67
CA ASP A 62 -2.21 11.24 9.38
C ASP A 62 -2.16 10.94 10.90
N GLN A 63 -1.40 11.74 11.65
CA GLN A 63 -1.27 11.55 13.10
C GLN A 63 -2.64 11.63 13.79
N GLY A 64 -2.98 10.60 14.57
CA GLY A 64 -4.25 10.51 15.29
C GLY A 64 -5.43 10.02 14.44
N GLU A 65 -5.18 9.61 13.20
CA GLU A 65 -6.20 9.02 12.33
C GLU A 65 -6.05 7.50 12.20
N ILE A 66 -7.13 6.84 11.81
CA ILE A 66 -7.15 5.42 11.46
C ILE A 66 -7.56 5.23 10.00
N VAL A 67 -6.95 4.27 9.32
CA VAL A 67 -7.41 3.84 7.99
C VAL A 67 -8.58 2.89 8.15
N ARG A 68 -9.75 3.26 7.62
CA ARG A 68 -10.91 2.36 7.50
C ARG A 68 -11.14 2.03 6.03
N LEU A 69 -11.08 0.74 5.69
CA LEU A 69 -11.37 0.24 4.36
C LEU A 69 -12.71 -0.50 4.34
N GLN A 70 -13.47 -0.30 3.27
CA GLN A 70 -14.67 -1.06 2.98
C GLN A 70 -14.61 -1.48 1.51
N PHE A 71 -14.79 -2.77 1.27
CA PHE A 71 -14.89 -3.32 -0.08
C PHE A 71 -16.36 -3.41 -0.44
N GLU A 72 -16.78 -2.65 -1.45
CA GLU A 72 -18.12 -2.77 -2.03
C GLU A 72 -18.22 -3.99 -2.96
N HIS A 73 -17.13 -4.29 -3.67
CA HIS A 73 -17.00 -5.44 -4.57
C HIS A 73 -15.63 -6.07 -4.37
N PHE A 74 -15.58 -7.39 -4.18
CA PHE A 74 -14.34 -8.12 -3.95
C PHE A 74 -14.37 -9.50 -4.62
N GLU A 75 -13.66 -9.63 -5.74
CA GLU A 75 -13.53 -10.86 -6.50
C GLU A 75 -12.07 -11.04 -6.93
N LEU A 76 -11.41 -12.07 -6.39
CA LEU A 76 -10.03 -12.41 -6.73
C LEU A 76 -9.93 -13.89 -7.07
N LYS A 77 -8.96 -14.25 -7.93
CA LYS A 77 -8.67 -15.66 -8.23
C LYS A 77 -8.21 -16.35 -6.93
N PRO A 78 -8.76 -17.54 -6.60
CA PRO A 78 -8.29 -18.29 -5.44
C PRO A 78 -6.82 -18.68 -5.63
N ARG A 79 -6.06 -18.65 -4.52
CA ARG A 79 -4.74 -19.28 -4.49
C ARG A 79 -4.96 -20.79 -4.48
N ILE A 80 -4.77 -21.44 -5.64
CA ILE A 80 -4.76 -22.90 -5.70
C ILE A 80 -3.41 -23.35 -5.16
N HIS A 81 -3.37 -23.76 -3.90
CA HIS A 81 -2.28 -24.57 -3.39
C HIS A 81 -2.45 -25.97 -3.96
N GLY A 82 -1.53 -26.36 -4.86
CA GLY A 82 -1.34 -27.75 -5.26
C GLY A 82 -0.49 -28.49 -4.25
#